data_AF-A0AAD5HI40-F1
#
_entry.id   AF-A0AAD5HI40-F1
#
_cell.length_a   1.000
_cell.length_b   1.000
_cell.length_c   1.000
_cell.angle_alpha   90.00
_cell.angle_beta   90.00
_cell.angle_gamma   90.00
#
_symmetry.space_group_name_H-M   'P 1'
#
loop_
_entity.id
_entity.type
_entity.pdbx_description
1 polymer ?
#
loop_
_entity_poly.entity_id
_entity_poly.type
_entity_poly.pdbx_seq_one_letter_code
_entity_poly.pdbx_strand_id
1 'polypeptide(L)'
;MSNKSRRRPCGRGRSTSPVCGGNGHPPKYFIKQIEATEAEEARRGRLTPQEKIAEDRAQLQRQLLQDPAVTLLLQRCQQTPYSRLPCNASECLVDQGGRNYQAATFRHRILVDTAYGDSYHVPCLEAMIDLPQLAPSRFMLDTRPCRWNHNSPWNWGLMFQQWFKHSGRVDLAKIATYFKEVDAYLEERDEWSTRHIEWQVTHRKCKTNCGASECGPEPSSPPQCPEIEDYTTEGGSDGKVCPLSDVLKHTDSWRRQVMPWI
;
A
#
# COMPACT_ATOMS: atom_id res chain seq x y z
N MET A 1 -45.39 -18.89 44.92
CA MET A 1 -46.27 -17.73 45.18
C MET A 1 -45.47 -16.46 44.99
N SER A 2 -46.00 -15.54 44.17
CA SER A 2 -45.41 -14.26 43.81
C SER A 2 -44.89 -13.45 44.99
N ASN A 3 -43.71 -12.84 44.84
CA ASN A 3 -43.42 -11.56 45.47
C ASN A 3 -42.47 -10.70 44.61
N LYS A 4 -43.12 -9.70 43.99
CA LYS A 4 -42.75 -8.31 43.68
C LYS A 4 -41.29 -7.82 43.81
N SER A 5 -40.98 -6.96 42.82
CA SER A 5 -40.17 -5.72 42.91
C SER A 5 -38.66 -5.89 42.65
N ARG A 6 -38.01 -5.24 41.68
CA ARG A 6 -38.15 -3.84 41.24
C ARG A 6 -37.85 -3.70 39.74
N ARG A 7 -38.84 -3.22 38.97
CA ARG A 7 -38.59 -2.45 37.75
C ARG A 7 -38.81 -0.97 38.10
N ARG A 8 -37.78 -0.14 37.99
CA ARG A 8 -37.93 1.29 37.72
C ARG A 8 -37.37 1.54 36.31
N PRO A 9 -38.16 2.08 35.37
CA PRO A 9 -37.64 2.56 34.11
C PRO A 9 -36.91 3.88 34.39
N CYS A 10 -35.60 3.92 34.19
CA CYS A 10 -34.90 5.19 34.00
C CYS A 10 -35.25 5.70 32.60
N GLY A 11 -35.93 6.83 32.55
CA GLY A 11 -36.21 7.55 31.31
C GLY A 11 -34.90 7.88 30.60
N ARG A 12 -34.68 7.27 29.44
CA ARG A 12 -33.85 7.88 28.40
C ARG A 12 -34.77 8.74 27.57
N GLY A 13 -34.66 10.05 27.75
CA GLY A 13 -35.11 11.01 26.75
C GLY A 13 -34.49 10.62 25.43
N ARG A 14 -35.32 10.13 24.51
CA ARG A 14 -34.93 10.02 23.10
C ARG A 14 -34.68 11.45 22.65
N SER A 15 -33.41 11.77 22.43
CA SER A 15 -33.03 12.79 21.46
C SER A 15 -33.82 12.49 20.20
N THR A 16 -34.74 13.38 19.87
CA THR A 16 -35.62 13.33 18.72
C THR A 16 -34.77 13.26 17.46
N SER A 17 -34.57 12.06 16.93
CA SER A 17 -34.37 11.88 15.49
C SER A 17 -35.51 12.60 14.77
N PRO A 18 -35.24 13.38 13.71
CA PRO A 18 -36.33 13.93 12.91
C PRO A 18 -37.11 12.75 12.36
N VAL A 19 -38.39 12.69 12.76
CA VAL A 19 -39.37 11.78 12.19
C VAL A 19 -39.51 12.19 10.73
N CYS A 20 -38.99 11.36 9.82
CA CYS A 20 -39.36 11.42 8.41
C CYS A 20 -40.84 11.05 8.30
N GLY A 21 -41.70 12.06 8.44
CA GLY A 21 -43.15 11.93 8.46
C GLY A 21 -43.78 13.28 8.19
N GLY A 22 -43.78 13.68 6.92
CA GLY A 22 -44.47 14.88 6.46
C GLY A 22 -44.17 15.12 4.99
N ASN A 23 -45.24 15.27 4.18
CA ASN A 23 -45.19 15.75 2.79
C ASN A 23 -44.77 17.23 2.74
N GLY A 24 -43.62 17.57 3.31
CA GLY A 24 -43.00 18.88 3.18
C GLY A 24 -42.06 18.83 1.99
N HIS A 25 -42.34 19.63 0.96
CA HIS A 25 -41.37 19.88 -0.09
C HIS A 25 -40.02 20.28 0.55
N PRO A 26 -38.88 19.81 0.00
CA PRO A 26 -37.58 20.25 0.48
C PRO A 26 -37.56 21.78 0.49
N PRO A 27 -37.00 22.42 1.52
CA PRO A 27 -36.76 23.86 1.51
C PRO A 27 -36.18 24.32 0.17
N LYS A 28 -36.63 25.47 -0.37
CA LYS A 28 -36.28 25.94 -1.73
C LYS A 28 -34.77 25.93 -2.05
N TYR A 29 -33.91 26.06 -1.05
CA TYR A 29 -32.45 25.98 -1.24
C TYR A 29 -31.97 24.57 -1.58
N PHE A 30 -32.58 23.53 -1.00
CA PHE A 30 -32.27 22.15 -1.34
C PHE A 30 -32.77 21.78 -2.73
N ILE A 31 -33.94 22.28 -3.14
CA ILE A 31 -34.46 22.07 -4.50
C ILE A 31 -33.47 22.59 -5.53
N LYS A 32 -32.98 23.83 -5.36
CA LYS A 32 -31.97 24.40 -6.26
C LYS A 32 -30.66 23.62 -6.28
N GLN A 33 -30.23 23.06 -5.15
CA GLN A 33 -29.03 22.23 -5.09
C GLN A 33 -29.23 20.90 -5.82
N ILE A 34 -30.39 20.27 -5.66
CA ILE A 34 -30.74 19.04 -6.38
C ILE A 34 -30.77 19.31 -7.88
N GLU A 35 -31.49 20.35 -8.33
CA GLU A 35 -31.54 20.74 -9.75
C GLU A 35 -30.15 21.02 -10.33
N ALA A 36 -29.28 21.70 -9.58
CA ALA A 36 -27.90 21.96 -10.00
C ALA A 36 -27.07 20.68 -10.11
N THR A 37 -27.29 19.73 -9.18
CA THR A 37 -26.58 18.44 -9.17
C THR A 37 -27.05 17.56 -10.34
N GLU A 38 -28.37 17.46 -10.55
CA GLU A 38 -28.97 16.74 -11.68
C GLU A 38 -28.56 17.35 -13.03
N ALA A 39 -28.48 18.68 -13.13
CA ALA A 39 -28.01 19.35 -14.34
C ALA A 39 -26.53 19.03 -14.63
N GLU A 40 -25.69 18.99 -13.60
CA GLU A 40 -24.27 18.62 -13.73
C GLU A 40 -24.11 17.14 -14.08
N GLU A 41 -24.88 16.24 -13.47
CA GLU A 41 -24.93 14.83 -13.84
C GLU A 41 -25.39 14.64 -15.28
N ALA A 42 -26.41 15.37 -15.74
CA ALA A 42 -26.89 15.33 -17.12
C ALA A 42 -25.89 15.96 -18.12
N ARG A 43 -25.08 16.93 -17.69
CA ARG A 43 -23.98 17.47 -18.50
C ARG A 43 -22.86 16.43 -18.63
N ARG A 44 -22.40 15.87 -17.50
CA ARG A 44 -21.36 14.82 -17.49
C ARG A 44 -21.82 13.54 -18.17
N GLY A 45 -23.11 13.20 -18.14
CA GLY A 45 -23.68 12.06 -18.83
C GLY A 45 -23.57 12.12 -20.36
N ARG A 46 -23.33 13.31 -20.94
CA ARG A 46 -23.10 13.50 -22.38
C ARG A 46 -21.63 13.39 -22.78
N LEU A 47 -20.72 13.36 -21.81
CA LEU A 47 -19.29 13.22 -22.06
C LEU A 47 -18.94 11.76 -22.31
N THR A 48 -17.99 11.55 -23.23
CA THR A 48 -17.34 10.25 -23.41
C THR A 48 -16.53 9.89 -22.16
N PRO A 49 -16.22 8.59 -21.95
CA PRO A 49 -15.39 8.18 -20.82
C PRO A 49 -14.03 8.88 -20.76
N GLN A 50 -13.39 9.11 -21.91
CA GLN A 50 -12.11 9.81 -21.97
C GLN A 50 -12.21 11.28 -21.55
N GLU A 51 -13.29 11.97 -21.96
CA GLU A 51 -13.53 13.37 -21.58
C GLU A 51 -13.77 13.50 -20.08
N LYS A 52 -14.50 12.56 -19.47
CA LYS A 52 -14.70 12.53 -18.01
C LYS A 52 -13.38 12.36 -17.25
N ILE A 53 -12.53 11.41 -17.69
CA ILE A 53 -11.20 11.20 -17.10
C ILE A 53 -10.34 12.47 -17.24
N ALA A 54 -10.40 13.15 -18.39
CA ALA A 54 -9.68 14.39 -18.62
C ALA A 54 -10.18 15.55 -17.72
N GLU A 55 -11.50 15.65 -17.53
CA GLU A 55 -12.11 16.66 -16.66
C GLU A 55 -11.73 16.41 -15.18
N ASP A 56 -11.84 15.16 -14.71
CA ASP A 56 -11.45 14.76 -13.35
C ASP A 56 -9.95 14.99 -13.13
N ARG A 57 -9.09 14.65 -14.11
CA ARG A 57 -7.65 14.98 -14.11
C ARG A 57 -7.43 16.48 -13.92
N ALA A 58 -8.09 17.31 -14.73
CA ALA A 58 -7.89 18.76 -14.70
C ALA A 58 -8.37 19.37 -13.37
N GLN A 59 -9.42 18.82 -12.77
CA GLN A 59 -9.88 19.22 -11.44
C GLN A 59 -8.85 18.84 -10.36
N LEU A 60 -8.40 17.59 -10.35
CA LEU A 60 -7.43 17.11 -9.36
C LEU A 60 -6.08 17.82 -9.48
N GLN A 61 -5.58 18.04 -10.69
CA GLN A 61 -4.34 18.79 -10.92
C GLN A 61 -4.45 20.23 -10.41
N ARG A 62 -5.58 20.90 -10.66
CA ARG A 62 -5.81 22.25 -10.11
C ARG A 62 -5.81 22.25 -8.59
N GLN A 63 -6.48 21.28 -7.95
CA GLN A 63 -6.49 21.14 -6.51
C GLN A 63 -5.07 20.98 -5.94
N LEU A 64 -4.26 20.11 -6.55
CA LEU A 64 -2.86 19.90 -6.13
C LEU A 64 -2.01 21.16 -6.35
N LEU A 65 -2.18 21.88 -7.46
CA LEU A 65 -1.43 23.11 -7.70
C LEU A 65 -1.82 24.24 -6.75
N GLN A 66 -3.10 24.36 -6.40
CA GLN A 66 -3.62 25.42 -5.54
C GLN A 66 -3.30 25.19 -4.07
N ASP A 67 -3.36 23.95 -3.60
CA ASP A 67 -3.14 23.62 -2.20
C ASP A 67 -1.95 22.66 -2.03
N PRO A 68 -0.80 23.14 -1.54
CA PRO A 68 0.35 22.29 -1.27
C PRO A 68 0.15 21.37 -0.06
N ALA A 69 -0.86 21.59 0.79
CA ALA A 69 -1.18 20.71 1.92
C ALA A 69 -1.93 19.45 1.48
N VAL A 70 -2.45 19.39 0.25
CA VAL A 70 -3.12 18.19 -0.26
C VAL A 70 -2.10 17.08 -0.45
N THR A 71 -2.24 16.05 0.38
CA THR A 71 -1.44 14.83 0.32
C THR A 71 -2.22 13.70 -0.34
N LEU A 72 -1.51 12.85 -1.07
CA LEU A 72 -2.02 11.58 -1.59
C LEU A 72 -1.51 10.47 -0.66
N LEU A 73 -2.41 9.65 -0.11
CA LEU A 73 -2.05 8.60 0.83
C LEU A 73 -2.39 7.22 0.26
N LEU A 74 -1.38 6.39 -0.02
CA LEU A 74 -1.59 4.98 -0.36
C LEU A 74 -1.94 4.18 0.88
N GLN A 75 -3.21 3.79 1.01
CA GLN A 75 -3.73 3.04 2.13
C GLN A 75 -4.01 1.59 1.75
N ARG A 76 -3.63 0.67 2.65
CA ARG A 76 -4.02 -0.74 2.59
C ARG A 76 -5.44 -0.94 3.16
N CYS A 77 -6.33 -1.48 2.35
CA CYS A 77 -7.76 -1.65 2.58
C CYS A 77 -8.13 -3.07 3.07
N GLN A 78 -7.30 -3.71 3.90
CA GLN A 78 -7.66 -5.01 4.48
C GLN A 78 -8.69 -4.82 5.59
N GLN A 79 -9.96 -5.16 5.32
CA GLN A 79 -11.07 -5.19 6.28
C GLN A 79 -11.33 -3.87 7.03
N THR A 80 -10.79 -2.75 6.56
CA THR A 80 -11.06 -1.42 7.12
C THR A 80 -12.35 -0.84 6.52
N PRO A 81 -13.05 0.08 7.21
CA PRO A 81 -14.20 0.79 6.64
C PRO A 81 -13.91 1.46 5.29
N TYR A 82 -12.65 1.85 5.07
CA TYR A 82 -12.16 2.49 3.85
C TYR A 82 -12.20 1.60 2.60
N SER A 83 -12.21 0.27 2.76
CA SER A 83 -12.35 -0.65 1.62
C SER A 83 -13.71 -0.57 0.93
N ARG A 84 -14.70 0.04 1.61
CA ARG A 84 -16.07 0.20 1.13
C ARG A 84 -16.35 1.59 0.57
N LEU A 85 -15.39 2.52 0.61
CA LEU A 85 -15.60 3.83 0.03
C LEU A 85 -15.86 3.66 -1.49
N PRO A 86 -16.74 4.45 -2.09
CA PRO A 86 -16.87 4.47 -3.54
C PRO A 86 -15.56 4.98 -4.18
N CYS A 87 -15.33 4.66 -5.44
CA CYS A 87 -14.27 5.33 -6.20
C CYS A 87 -14.80 6.70 -6.63
N ASN A 88 -14.04 7.76 -6.39
CA ASN A 88 -14.41 9.13 -6.80
C ASN A 88 -14.08 9.44 -8.27
N ALA A 89 -13.49 8.50 -9.02
CA ALA A 89 -13.31 8.66 -10.45
C ALA A 89 -14.66 8.51 -11.17
N SER A 90 -15.01 9.45 -12.04
CA SER A 90 -16.26 9.41 -12.82
C SER A 90 -16.33 8.16 -13.71
N GLU A 91 -15.18 7.65 -14.16
CA GLU A 91 -15.04 6.41 -14.91
C GLU A 91 -14.13 5.45 -14.16
N CYS A 92 -14.74 4.56 -13.37
CA CYS A 92 -14.01 3.59 -12.57
C CYS A 92 -13.53 2.41 -13.43
N LEU A 93 -12.22 2.37 -13.72
CA LEU A 93 -11.57 1.29 -14.50
C LEU A 93 -11.67 -0.08 -13.84
N VAL A 94 -11.94 -0.12 -12.55
CA VAL A 94 -11.99 -1.33 -11.75
C VAL A 94 -13.39 -1.96 -11.76
N ASP A 95 -14.45 -1.14 -11.73
CA ASP A 95 -15.84 -1.63 -11.78
C ASP A 95 -16.24 -2.09 -13.19
N GLN A 96 -15.61 -1.52 -14.24
CA GLN A 96 -15.81 -1.93 -15.63
C GLN A 96 -15.24 -3.34 -15.96
N GLY A 97 -14.29 -3.84 -15.17
CA GLY A 97 -13.63 -5.14 -15.40
C GLY A 97 -14.38 -6.36 -14.83
N GLY A 98 -15.53 -6.17 -14.19
CA GLY A 98 -16.24 -7.22 -13.45
C GLY A 98 -15.44 -7.75 -12.25
N ARG A 99 -16.01 -8.74 -11.53
CA ARG A 99 -15.44 -9.32 -10.29
C ARG A 99 -14.04 -9.95 -10.42
N ASN A 100 -13.42 -9.93 -11.60
CA ASN A 100 -12.26 -10.74 -11.94
C ASN A 100 -10.94 -9.97 -12.16
N TYR A 101 -10.90 -8.63 -12.09
CA TYR A 101 -9.65 -7.88 -12.32
C TYR A 101 -8.76 -7.75 -11.06
N GLN A 102 -8.30 -8.91 -10.57
CA GLN A 102 -7.17 -9.16 -9.65
C GLN A 102 -7.16 -8.54 -8.24
N ALA A 103 -7.27 -9.44 -7.25
CA ALA A 103 -7.41 -9.24 -5.80
C ALA A 103 -6.27 -8.49 -5.04
N ALA A 104 -5.27 -7.92 -5.72
CA ALA A 104 -4.16 -7.20 -5.09
C ALA A 104 -4.30 -5.67 -5.16
N THR A 105 -4.73 -5.13 -6.32
CA THR A 105 -4.99 -3.69 -6.50
C THR A 105 -6.23 -3.23 -5.73
N PHE A 106 -7.25 -4.08 -5.60
CA PHE A 106 -8.43 -3.81 -4.75
C PHE A 106 -8.11 -3.68 -3.25
N ARG A 107 -6.97 -4.22 -2.81
CA ARG A 107 -6.54 -4.11 -1.40
C ARG A 107 -5.90 -2.77 -1.10
N HIS A 108 -5.81 -1.86 -2.07
CA HIS A 108 -5.15 -0.58 -1.91
C HIS A 108 -5.97 0.53 -2.54
N ARG A 109 -6.03 1.66 -1.84
CA ARG A 109 -6.69 2.87 -2.30
C ARG A 109 -5.80 4.06 -2.04
N ILE A 110 -5.98 5.09 -2.86
CA ILE A 110 -5.32 6.36 -2.64
C ILE A 110 -6.37 7.32 -2.13
N LEU A 111 -6.14 7.86 -0.94
CA LEU A 111 -6.94 8.94 -0.37
C LEU A 111 -6.30 10.27 -0.75
N VAL A 112 -7.07 11.16 -1.34
CA VAL A 112 -6.65 12.54 -1.62
C VAL A 112 -7.23 13.42 -0.54
N ASP A 113 -6.38 14.16 0.19
CA ASP A 113 -6.77 14.99 1.33
C ASP A 113 -7.38 14.20 2.50
N THR A 114 -6.54 13.74 3.42
CA THR A 114 -6.93 12.82 4.51
C THR A 114 -8.00 13.33 5.49
N ALA A 115 -8.39 14.61 5.45
CA ALA A 115 -9.38 15.21 6.35
C ALA A 115 -10.84 14.97 5.90
N TYR A 116 -11.11 14.97 4.59
CA TYR A 116 -12.46 14.83 4.00
C TYR A 116 -12.46 13.94 2.74
N GLY A 117 -11.37 13.19 2.53
CA GLY A 117 -10.83 12.90 1.22
C GLY A 117 -11.60 11.98 0.29
N ASP A 118 -11.47 12.32 -0.99
CA ASP A 118 -11.84 11.48 -2.12
C ASP A 118 -10.99 10.19 -2.12
N SER A 119 -11.65 9.07 -2.41
CA SER A 119 -11.04 7.75 -2.43
C SER A 119 -10.97 7.23 -3.86
N TYR A 120 -9.78 6.86 -4.30
CA TYR A 120 -9.56 6.35 -5.65
C TYR A 120 -8.95 4.95 -5.61
N HIS A 121 -9.35 4.11 -6.56
CA HIS A 121 -8.57 2.92 -6.89
C HIS A 121 -7.23 3.34 -7.51
N VAL A 122 -6.17 2.59 -7.23
CA VAL A 122 -4.82 2.91 -7.74
C VAL A 122 -4.80 3.09 -9.26
N PRO A 123 -5.34 2.17 -10.09
CA PRO A 123 -5.31 2.34 -11.55
C PRO A 123 -6.12 3.55 -12.04
N CYS A 124 -7.21 3.90 -11.33
CA CYS A 124 -8.03 5.05 -11.70
C CYS A 124 -7.26 6.35 -11.49
N LEU A 125 -6.52 6.46 -10.37
CA LEU A 125 -5.72 7.65 -10.11
C LEU A 125 -4.49 7.73 -11.01
N GLU A 126 -3.82 6.61 -11.29
CA GLU A 126 -2.70 6.54 -12.25
C GLU A 126 -3.10 7.00 -13.67
N ALA A 127 -4.33 6.71 -14.09
CA ALA A 127 -4.84 7.20 -15.36
C ALA A 127 -5.04 8.72 -15.38
N MET A 128 -5.22 9.35 -14.21
CA MET A 128 -5.45 10.79 -14.10
C MET A 128 -4.16 11.57 -13.83
N ILE A 129 -3.23 11.05 -13.03
CA ILE A 129 -2.05 11.79 -12.60
C ILE A 129 -0.77 10.94 -12.57
N ASP A 130 0.35 11.60 -12.81
CA ASP A 130 1.68 11.02 -12.67
C ASP A 130 2.06 10.93 -11.18
N LEU A 131 1.63 9.86 -10.51
CA LEU A 131 1.96 9.57 -9.11
C LEU A 131 3.48 9.56 -8.85
N PRO A 132 4.33 8.94 -9.69
CA PRO A 132 5.78 9.00 -9.59
C PRO A 132 6.35 10.42 -9.40
N GLN A 133 5.88 11.41 -10.17
CA GLN A 133 6.34 12.80 -10.06
C GLN A 133 5.94 13.49 -8.74
N LEU A 134 4.90 12.97 -8.08
CA LEU A 134 4.44 13.47 -6.79
C LEU A 134 5.15 12.79 -5.61
N ALA A 135 5.88 11.70 -5.85
CA ALA A 135 6.62 10.99 -4.82
C ALA A 135 8.01 11.62 -4.61
N PRO A 136 8.48 11.76 -3.35
CA PRO A 136 7.76 11.57 -2.09
C PRO A 136 7.12 12.86 -1.56
N SER A 137 7.21 13.99 -2.29
CA SER A 137 6.85 15.31 -1.77
C SER A 137 5.38 15.44 -1.36
N ARG A 138 4.48 14.72 -2.05
CA ARG A 138 3.03 14.78 -1.83
C ARG A 138 2.39 13.40 -1.71
N PHE A 139 3.02 12.37 -2.26
CA PHE A 139 2.53 11.00 -2.18
C PHE A 139 3.20 10.26 -1.02
N MET A 140 2.39 9.71 -0.14
CA MET A 140 2.81 9.07 1.10
C MET A 140 2.26 7.65 1.21
N LEU A 141 3.00 6.78 1.90
CA LEU A 141 2.52 5.47 2.31
C LEU A 141 1.77 5.58 3.64
N ASP A 142 0.58 4.97 3.72
CA ASP A 142 -0.13 4.88 4.99
C ASP A 142 0.59 3.95 5.96
N THR A 143 1.14 4.52 7.02
CA THR A 143 1.77 3.79 8.11
C THR A 143 0.78 3.46 9.24
N ARG A 144 -0.45 3.99 9.20
CA ARG A 144 -1.44 3.96 10.30
C ARG A 144 -2.33 2.71 10.43
N PRO A 145 -2.72 1.94 9.39
CA PRO A 145 -3.69 0.87 9.55
C PRO A 145 -3.15 -0.31 10.36
N CYS A 146 -1.85 -0.35 10.65
CA CYS A 146 -1.29 -1.13 11.74
C CYS A 146 -1.15 -0.22 12.97
N ARG A 147 -2.15 -0.19 13.86
CA ARG A 147 -2.10 0.48 15.20
C ARG A 147 -0.98 -0.01 16.14
N TRP A 148 0.01 -0.73 15.62
CA TRP A 148 1.06 -1.38 16.39
C TRP A 148 2.47 -0.84 16.13
N ASN A 149 2.68 0.15 15.23
CA ASN A 149 4.00 0.79 15.12
C ASN A 149 3.96 2.12 14.37
N HIS A 150 3.83 3.23 15.10
CA HIS A 150 3.74 4.58 14.55
C HIS A 150 5.08 5.16 14.04
N ASN A 151 6.21 4.46 14.22
CA ASN A 151 7.55 5.00 13.95
C ASN A 151 8.40 4.18 12.96
N SER A 152 7.78 3.34 12.12
CA SER A 152 8.52 2.33 11.35
C SER A 152 8.23 2.39 9.85
N PRO A 153 9.09 3.01 9.02
CA PRO A 153 9.00 2.94 7.56
C PRO A 153 9.16 1.51 7.00
N TRP A 154 9.49 0.53 7.84
CA TRP A 154 9.73 -0.89 7.55
C TRP A 154 8.47 -1.75 7.32
N ASN A 155 7.25 -1.17 7.45
CA ASN A 155 6.02 -1.95 7.28
C ASN A 155 5.66 -2.24 5.81
N TRP A 156 6.16 -1.41 4.88
CA TRP A 156 6.00 -1.61 3.45
C TRP A 156 7.27 -2.29 2.91
N GLY A 157 7.11 -3.27 2.01
CA GLY A 157 8.22 -4.07 1.50
C GLY A 157 9.22 -3.24 0.69
N LEU A 158 10.40 -3.84 0.46
CA LEU A 158 11.55 -3.17 -0.17
C LEU A 158 11.17 -2.51 -1.50
N MET A 159 10.35 -3.17 -2.32
CA MET A 159 9.94 -2.64 -3.62
C MET A 159 9.18 -1.33 -3.52
N PHE A 160 8.26 -1.18 -2.55
CA PHE A 160 7.58 0.10 -2.33
C PHE A 160 8.57 1.18 -1.92
N GLN A 161 9.44 0.87 -0.97
CA GLN A 161 10.43 1.83 -0.49
C GLN A 161 11.31 2.34 -1.64
N GLN A 162 11.81 1.44 -2.49
CA GLN A 162 12.62 1.82 -3.64
C GLN A 162 11.80 2.57 -4.70
N TRP A 163 10.57 2.13 -4.98
CA TRP A 163 9.69 2.82 -5.93
C TRP A 163 9.43 4.27 -5.49
N PHE A 164 9.17 4.50 -4.20
CA PHE A 164 8.98 5.86 -3.66
C PHE A 164 10.27 6.67 -3.69
N LYS A 165 11.39 6.06 -3.31
CA LYS A 165 12.70 6.72 -3.26
C LYS A 165 13.14 7.22 -4.64
N HIS A 166 12.84 6.44 -5.67
CA HIS A 166 13.28 6.70 -7.04
C HIS A 166 12.15 7.14 -7.97
N SER A 167 11.06 7.69 -7.42
CA SER A 167 9.92 8.23 -8.20
C SER A 167 9.51 7.29 -9.34
N GLY A 168 9.24 6.02 -9.00
CA GLY A 168 8.82 4.97 -9.92
C GLY A 168 9.88 4.41 -10.87
N ARG A 169 11.13 4.88 -10.82
CA ARG A 169 12.23 4.44 -11.71
C ARG A 169 12.98 3.23 -11.15
N VAL A 170 12.27 2.12 -11.00
CA VAL A 170 12.80 0.87 -10.45
C VAL A 170 12.55 -0.31 -11.36
N ASP A 171 13.53 -1.21 -11.42
CA ASP A 171 13.44 -2.52 -12.06
C ASP A 171 12.99 -3.55 -11.02
N LEU A 172 11.69 -3.90 -11.07
CA LEU A 172 11.10 -4.86 -10.16
C LEU A 172 11.70 -6.26 -10.32
N ALA A 173 12.13 -6.64 -11.53
CA ALA A 173 12.71 -7.95 -11.79
C ALA A 173 14.08 -8.09 -11.13
N LYS A 174 14.92 -7.05 -11.20
CA LYS A 174 16.20 -7.04 -10.47
C LYS A 174 16.03 -7.13 -8.97
N ILE A 175 15.10 -6.37 -8.39
CA ILE A 175 14.79 -6.45 -6.96
C ILE A 175 14.27 -7.85 -6.59
N ALA A 176 13.46 -8.48 -7.45
CA ALA A 176 12.97 -9.84 -7.24
C ALA A 176 14.09 -10.89 -7.33
N THR A 177 15.04 -10.73 -8.25
CA THR A 177 16.23 -11.59 -8.36
C THR A 177 17.09 -11.49 -7.11
N TYR A 178 17.35 -10.27 -6.63
CA TYR A 178 18.04 -10.04 -5.35
C TYR A 178 17.39 -10.81 -4.20
N PHE A 179 16.05 -10.83 -4.13
CA PHE A 179 15.36 -11.58 -3.09
C PHE A 179 15.58 -13.10 -3.16
N LYS A 180 15.72 -13.67 -4.37
CA LYS A 180 16.06 -15.08 -4.56
C LYS A 180 17.51 -15.37 -4.18
N GLU A 181 18.42 -14.49 -4.54
CA GLU A 181 19.83 -14.59 -4.16
C GLU A 181 20.00 -14.54 -2.65
N VAL A 182 19.23 -13.68 -1.98
CA VAL A 182 19.19 -13.60 -0.52
C VAL A 182 18.64 -14.89 0.10
N ASP A 183 17.59 -15.50 -0.46
CA ASP A 183 17.08 -16.79 0.05
C ASP A 183 18.17 -17.87 -0.03
N ALA A 184 18.82 -18.00 -1.19
CA ALA A 184 19.89 -18.95 -1.39
C ALA A 184 21.08 -18.70 -0.44
N TYR A 185 21.46 -17.43 -0.26
CA TYR A 185 22.49 -17.04 0.70
C TYR A 185 22.15 -17.44 2.14
N LEU A 186 20.91 -17.24 2.57
CA LEU A 186 20.47 -17.61 3.92
C LEU A 186 20.54 -19.12 4.13
N GLU A 187 20.10 -19.91 3.14
CA GLU A 187 20.21 -21.38 3.17
C GLU A 187 21.68 -21.82 3.28
N GLU A 188 22.56 -21.31 2.40
CA GLU A 188 23.98 -21.64 2.42
C GLU A 188 24.67 -21.22 3.72
N ARG A 189 24.32 -20.04 4.26
CA ARG A 189 24.85 -19.53 5.53
C ARG A 189 24.45 -20.41 6.70
N ASP A 190 23.21 -20.90 6.72
CA ASP A 190 22.71 -21.75 7.79
C ASP A 190 23.35 -23.16 7.73
N GLU A 191 23.55 -23.71 6.52
CA GLU A 191 24.33 -24.94 6.30
C GLU A 191 25.80 -24.79 6.73
N TRP A 192 26.43 -23.67 6.35
CA TRP A 192 27.79 -23.33 6.78
C TRP A 192 27.89 -23.23 8.30
N SER A 193 26.94 -22.52 8.93
CA SER A 193 26.91 -22.32 10.38
C SER A 193 26.79 -23.65 11.12
N THR A 194 25.97 -24.57 10.61
CA THR A 194 25.81 -25.93 11.15
C THR A 194 27.14 -26.68 11.10
N ARG A 195 27.79 -26.73 9.92
CA ARG A 195 29.10 -27.39 9.75
C ARG A 195 30.18 -26.79 10.66
N HIS A 196 30.21 -25.47 10.78
CA HIS A 196 31.19 -24.77 11.62
C HIS A 196 30.97 -25.05 13.12
N ILE A 197 29.71 -25.08 13.59
CA ILE A 197 29.39 -25.45 14.97
C ILE A 197 29.78 -26.90 15.26
N GLU A 198 29.44 -27.84 14.37
CA GLU A 198 29.80 -29.25 14.51
C GLU A 198 31.32 -29.45 14.55
N TRP A 199 32.05 -28.75 13.69
CA TRP A 199 33.50 -28.73 13.69
C TRP A 199 34.04 -28.20 15.02
N GLN A 200 33.55 -27.05 15.50
CA GLN A 200 34.00 -26.48 16.79
C GLN A 200 33.74 -27.41 17.97
N VAL A 201 32.59 -28.08 18.03
CA VAL A 201 32.25 -29.03 19.10
C VAL A 201 33.17 -30.25 19.06
N THR A 202 33.46 -30.77 17.87
CA THR A 202 34.35 -31.91 17.67
C THR A 202 35.79 -31.54 18.04
N HIS A 203 36.25 -30.38 17.58
CA HIS A 203 37.62 -29.91 17.80
C HIS A 203 37.87 -29.54 19.27
N ARG A 204 36.89 -28.96 19.99
CA ARG A 204 36.98 -28.71 21.44
C ARG A 204 37.18 -29.99 22.26
N LYS A 205 36.71 -31.14 21.78
CA LYS A 205 36.89 -32.44 22.44
C LYS A 205 38.21 -33.13 22.05
N CYS A 206 38.92 -32.59 21.07
CA CYS A 206 40.24 -33.08 20.66
C CYS A 206 41.29 -32.67 21.69
N LYS A 207 42.04 -33.65 22.23
CA LYS A 207 43.14 -33.41 23.17
C LYS A 207 44.51 -33.28 22.48
N THR A 208 44.54 -33.37 21.16
CA THR A 208 45.77 -33.44 20.37
C THR A 208 46.16 -32.03 19.93
N ASN A 209 47.41 -31.62 20.15
CA ASN A 209 47.92 -30.32 19.74
C ASN A 209 47.74 -30.11 18.22
N CYS A 210 47.37 -28.88 17.85
CA CYS A 210 47.03 -28.45 16.50
C CYS A 210 48.07 -28.94 15.47
N GLY A 211 47.65 -29.81 14.55
CA GLY A 211 48.49 -30.32 13.45
C GLY A 211 48.51 -31.85 13.29
N ALA A 212 48.11 -32.62 14.32
CA ALA A 212 48.03 -34.09 14.27
C ALA A 212 46.63 -34.63 14.63
N SER A 213 45.62 -33.77 14.71
CA SER A 213 44.25 -34.17 15.02
C SER A 213 43.58 -34.83 13.82
N GLU A 214 42.95 -35.98 14.01
CA GLU A 214 41.99 -36.58 13.04
C GLU A 214 40.73 -35.72 12.83
N CYS A 215 40.64 -34.56 13.49
CA CYS A 215 39.61 -33.58 13.21
C CYS A 215 39.76 -33.11 11.76
N GLY A 216 38.72 -33.32 10.96
CA GLY A 216 38.67 -32.84 9.57
C GLY A 216 38.96 -31.34 9.45
N PRO A 217 39.24 -30.86 8.22
CA PRO A 217 39.58 -29.46 7.99
C PRO A 217 38.45 -28.54 8.47
N GLU A 218 38.84 -27.35 8.95
CA GLU A 218 37.88 -26.29 9.24
C GLU A 218 37.07 -25.97 7.97
N PRO A 219 35.74 -25.75 8.07
CA PRO A 219 34.96 -25.30 6.94
C PRO A 219 35.55 -24.05 6.29
N SER A 220 35.42 -23.94 4.97
CA SER A 220 35.79 -22.75 4.20
C SER A 220 35.10 -21.49 4.73
N SER A 221 35.56 -20.29 4.35
CA SER A 221 34.96 -19.02 4.79
C SER A 221 33.43 -18.97 4.60
N PRO A 222 32.69 -18.21 5.44
CA PRO A 222 31.25 -18.07 5.30
C PRO A 222 30.88 -17.49 3.93
N PRO A 223 29.67 -17.82 3.42
CA PRO A 223 29.21 -17.27 2.16
C PRO A 223 29.09 -15.74 2.23
N GLN A 224 29.22 -15.09 1.07
CA GLN A 224 29.10 -13.64 0.96
C GLN A 224 27.64 -13.22 0.82
N CYS A 225 27.26 -12.16 1.53
CA CYS A 225 25.90 -11.62 1.44
C CYS A 225 25.73 -10.94 0.07
N PRO A 226 24.64 -11.23 -0.67
CA PRO A 226 24.37 -10.59 -1.95
C PRO A 226 24.06 -9.10 -1.75
N GLU A 227 24.50 -8.29 -2.70
CA GLU A 227 24.25 -6.85 -2.74
C GLU A 227 23.25 -6.52 -3.86
N ILE A 228 22.43 -5.49 -3.65
CA ILE A 228 21.47 -5.05 -4.66
C ILE A 228 22.05 -3.89 -5.48
N GLU A 229 22.38 -4.17 -6.73
CA GLU A 229 23.00 -3.21 -7.65
C GLU A 229 22.13 -2.95 -8.90
N ASP A 230 22.29 -1.78 -9.51
CA ASP A 230 21.71 -1.40 -10.81
C ASP A 230 20.20 -1.60 -10.98
N TYR A 231 19.44 -1.61 -9.88
CA TYR A 231 17.98 -1.77 -9.90
C TYR A 231 17.22 -0.48 -10.25
N THR A 232 17.91 0.64 -10.38
CA THR A 232 17.31 1.92 -10.80
C THR A 232 17.33 2.03 -12.32
N THR A 233 16.23 2.48 -12.92
CA THR A 233 16.14 2.65 -14.38
C THR A 233 16.70 3.99 -14.88
N GLU A 234 17.29 4.80 -14.01
CA GLU A 234 17.85 6.13 -14.34
C GLU A 234 19.06 6.09 -15.29
N GLY A 235 19.75 4.95 -15.43
CA GLY A 235 20.93 4.79 -16.28
C GLY A 235 20.80 3.75 -17.41
N GLY A 236 19.64 3.10 -17.56
CA GLY A 236 19.39 2.00 -18.50
C GLY A 236 18.43 2.36 -19.63
N SER A 237 18.50 1.60 -20.73
CA SER A 237 18.02 1.90 -22.09
C SER A 237 16.52 2.15 -22.33
N ASP A 238 15.72 2.47 -21.32
CA ASP A 238 14.30 2.76 -21.52
C ASP A 238 13.74 3.90 -20.67
N GLY A 239 14.39 4.35 -19.59
CA GLY A 239 13.89 5.47 -18.76
C GLY A 239 12.44 5.32 -18.27
N LYS A 240 11.87 4.10 -18.36
CA LYS A 240 10.46 3.82 -18.16
C LYS A 240 10.13 3.89 -16.69
N VAL A 241 9.02 4.57 -16.41
CA VAL A 241 8.46 4.71 -15.08
C VAL A 241 7.55 3.51 -14.83
N CYS A 242 7.84 2.76 -13.77
CA CYS A 242 7.04 1.63 -13.35
C CYS A 242 5.75 2.15 -12.68
N PRO A 243 4.55 1.75 -13.14
CA PRO A 243 3.32 2.12 -12.46
C PRO A 243 3.24 1.42 -11.10
N LEU A 244 2.68 2.11 -10.11
CA LEU A 244 2.45 1.58 -8.78
C LEU A 244 1.56 0.32 -8.81
N SER A 245 0.62 0.24 -9.75
CA SER A 245 -0.19 -0.96 -9.94
C SER A 245 0.62 -2.22 -10.24
N ASP A 246 1.76 -2.11 -10.92
CA ASP A 246 2.66 -3.24 -11.17
C ASP A 246 3.45 -3.62 -9.91
N VAL A 247 3.90 -2.63 -9.13
CA VAL A 247 4.50 -2.87 -7.81
C VAL A 247 3.53 -3.64 -6.93
N LEU A 248 2.26 -3.22 -6.87
CA LEU A 248 1.23 -3.85 -6.04
C LEU A 248 0.90 -5.29 -6.44
N LYS A 249 1.06 -5.62 -7.72
CA LYS A 249 0.85 -6.98 -8.26
C LYS A 249 2.07 -7.87 -8.07
N HIS A 250 3.25 -7.29 -7.91
CA HIS A 250 4.48 -8.06 -7.74
C HIS A 250 4.43 -8.87 -6.44
N THR A 251 4.79 -10.15 -6.51
CA THR A 251 4.75 -11.11 -5.38
C THR A 251 5.59 -10.65 -4.21
N ASP A 252 6.80 -10.16 -4.49
CA ASP A 252 7.78 -9.75 -3.48
C ASP A 252 7.63 -8.29 -3.03
N SER A 253 6.57 -7.59 -3.45
CA SER A 253 6.35 -6.19 -3.09
C SER A 253 6.20 -5.94 -1.58
N TRP A 254 5.82 -6.99 -0.85
CA TRP A 254 5.64 -6.98 0.61
C TRP A 254 6.80 -7.62 1.36
N ARG A 255 7.79 -8.16 0.65
CA ARG A 255 8.93 -8.78 1.28
C ARG A 255 9.77 -7.68 1.94
N ARG A 256 10.02 -7.85 3.23
CA ARG A 256 10.79 -6.88 4.01
C ARG A 256 12.22 -6.84 3.50
N GLN A 257 12.88 -5.70 3.69
CA GLN A 257 14.31 -5.64 3.53
C GLN A 257 14.93 -6.70 4.45
N VAL A 258 15.68 -7.63 3.86
CA VAL A 258 16.42 -8.61 4.62
C VAL A 258 17.65 -7.88 5.15
N MET A 259 17.57 -7.40 6.38
CA MET A 259 18.75 -6.90 7.06
C MET A 259 19.63 -8.11 7.37
N PRO A 260 20.86 -8.18 6.85
CA PRO A 260 21.85 -9.09 7.41
C PRO A 260 22.08 -8.61 8.83
N TRP A 261 21.63 -9.38 9.82
CA TRP A 261 21.91 -9.06 11.22
C TRP A 261 23.43 -9.01 11.40
N ILE A 262 23.91 -7.86 11.87
CA ILE A 262 25.24 -7.65 12.47
C ILE A 262 25.21 -8.24 13.88
#